data_AF-A0A2S9FF22-F1
#
_entry.id   AF-A0A2S9FF22-F1
#
_cell.length_a   1.000
_cell.length_b   1.000
_cell.length_c   1.000
_cell.angle_alpha   90.00
_cell.angle_beta   90.00
_cell.angle_gamma   90.00
#
_symmetry.space_group_name_H-M   'P 1'
#
loop_
_entity.id
_entity.type
_entity.pdbx_description
1 polymer ?
#
loop_
_entity_poly.entity_id
_entity_poly.type
_entity_poly.pdbx_seq_one_letter_code
_entity_poly.pdbx_strand_id
1 'polypeptide(L)'
;MTVGNRFAPGTFTPDPRPAAISRMLKAQFGLELRLLLRNGEQLLLTMFIPITLLVGLTLLPLGSFGPNRAATFVPAIMALAVISTAFTGQAIAVAFDRRYGALKRLGATALPVWGIVAGKSLAVVAVVFLQSILFGAIGIALGWRPPL
;
A
#
# COMPACT_ATOMS: atom_id res chain seq x y z
N MET A 1 -31.61 -39.74 -39.72
CA MET A 1 -31.72 -38.33 -39.28
C MET A 1 -30.38 -37.92 -38.68
N THR A 2 -29.56 -37.18 -39.42
CA THR A 2 -28.29 -36.63 -38.91
C THR A 2 -28.60 -35.43 -38.03
N VAL A 3 -28.45 -35.59 -36.71
CA VAL A 3 -28.60 -34.50 -35.75
C VAL A 3 -27.46 -33.51 -36.01
N GLY A 4 -27.77 -32.38 -36.66
CA GLY A 4 -26.81 -31.31 -36.89
C GLY A 4 -26.25 -30.81 -35.56
N ASN A 5 -24.92 -30.68 -35.47
CA ASN A 5 -24.26 -30.17 -34.27
C ASN A 5 -24.80 -28.76 -33.97
N ARG A 6 -25.36 -28.57 -32.77
CA ARG A 6 -26.01 -27.33 -32.33
C ARG A 6 -25.06 -26.14 -32.28
N PHE A 7 -23.75 -26.40 -32.20
CA PHE A 7 -22.73 -25.37 -32.06
C PHE A 7 -21.95 -25.18 -33.36
N ALA A 8 -21.73 -23.91 -33.72
CA ALA A 8 -20.89 -23.57 -34.85
C ALA A 8 -19.46 -24.11 -34.66
N PRO A 9 -18.79 -24.59 -35.72
CA PRO A 9 -17.39 -24.99 -35.66
C PRO A 9 -16.55 -23.90 -35.00
N GLY A 10 -15.84 -24.26 -33.94
CA GLY A 10 -14.95 -23.36 -33.21
C GLY A 10 -15.57 -22.60 -32.02
N THR A 11 -16.82 -22.89 -31.64
CA THR A 11 -17.45 -22.33 -30.41
C THR A 11 -16.66 -22.66 -29.14
N PHE A 12 -15.95 -23.79 -29.12
CA PHE A 12 -15.12 -24.24 -27.99
C PHE A 12 -13.62 -24.11 -28.27
N THR A 13 -13.22 -23.36 -29.29
CA THR A 13 -11.79 -23.11 -29.54
C THR A 13 -11.25 -22.24 -28.41
N PRO A 14 -10.24 -22.71 -27.65
CA PRO A 14 -9.63 -21.87 -26.62
C PRO A 14 -9.03 -20.63 -27.28
N ASP A 15 -9.32 -19.44 -26.76
CA ASP A 15 -8.62 -18.19 -27.09
C ASP A 15 -7.72 -17.79 -25.91
N PRO A 16 -6.57 -18.46 -25.70
CA PRO A 16 -5.67 -18.18 -24.60
C PRO A 16 -4.94 -16.86 -24.86
N ARG A 17 -5.63 -15.75 -24.59
CA ARG A 17 -5.04 -14.41 -24.64
C ARG A 17 -4.54 -14.01 -23.25
N PRO A 18 -3.31 -13.47 -23.14
CA PRO A 18 -2.84 -12.88 -21.90
C PRO A 18 -3.84 -11.81 -21.43
N ALA A 19 -4.20 -11.84 -20.15
CA ALA A 19 -4.97 -10.76 -19.56
C ALA A 19 -4.17 -9.46 -19.69
N ALA A 20 -4.85 -8.36 -20.05
CA ALA A 20 -4.21 -7.06 -20.11
C ALA A 20 -3.54 -6.74 -18.76
N ILE A 21 -2.30 -6.24 -18.81
CA ILE A 21 -1.46 -5.93 -17.63
C ILE A 21 -2.25 -5.06 -16.61
N SER A 22 -3.07 -4.13 -17.10
CA SER A 22 -3.93 -3.28 -16.27
C SER A 22 -4.99 -4.04 -15.47
N ARG A 23 -5.57 -5.13 -16.00
CA ARG A 23 -6.52 -5.97 -15.27
C ARG A 23 -5.81 -6.78 -14.18
N MET A 24 -4.61 -7.27 -14.47
CA MET A 24 -3.81 -8.03 -13.51
C MET A 24 -3.39 -7.15 -12.33
N LEU A 25 -2.90 -5.93 -12.62
CA LEU A 25 -2.56 -4.95 -11.59
C LEU A 25 -3.75 -4.54 -10.74
N LYS A 26 -4.92 -4.29 -11.35
CA LYS A 26 -6.15 -3.95 -10.59
C LYS A 26 -6.61 -5.10 -9.69
N ALA A 27 -6.56 -6.34 -10.18
CA ALA A 27 -6.93 -7.50 -9.40
C ALA A 27 -5.97 -7.73 -8.21
N GLN A 28 -4.66 -7.59 -8.45
CA GLN A 28 -3.64 -7.70 -7.40
C GLN A 28 -3.80 -6.60 -6.35
N PHE A 29 -3.95 -5.35 -6.80
CA PHE A 29 -4.20 -4.21 -5.92
C PHE A 29 -5.46 -4.39 -5.08
N GLY A 30 -6.56 -4.85 -5.69
CA GLY A 30 -7.82 -5.10 -4.98
C GLY A 30 -7.70 -6.19 -3.92
N LEU A 31 -6.95 -7.27 -4.20
CA LEU A 31 -6.70 -8.34 -3.24
C LEU A 31 -5.85 -7.85 -2.05
N GLU A 32 -4.73 -7.17 -2.34
CA GLU A 32 -3.83 -6.60 -1.32
C GLU A 32 -4.59 -5.61 -0.43
N LEU A 33 -5.36 -4.69 -1.03
CA LEU A 33 -6.17 -3.73 -0.29
C LEU A 33 -7.19 -4.42 0.62
N ARG A 34 -7.86 -5.47 0.13
CA ARG A 34 -8.87 -6.21 0.90
C ARG A 34 -8.25 -7.01 2.05
N LEU A 35 -7.03 -7.54 1.86
CA LEU A 35 -6.28 -8.21 2.92
C LEU A 35 -5.80 -7.23 3.99
N LEU A 36 -5.31 -6.05 3.59
CA LEU A 36 -4.95 -4.96 4.51
C LEU A 36 -6.16 -4.49 5.32
N LEU A 37 -7.31 -4.28 4.67
CA LEU A 37 -8.54 -3.85 5.34
C LEU A 37 -9.13 -4.92 6.25
N ARG A 38 -8.96 -6.21 5.94
CA ARG A 38 -9.36 -7.31 6.82
C ARG A 38 -8.46 -7.44 8.03
N ASN A 39 -7.21 -7.00 7.92
CA ASN A 39 -6.26 -6.97 9.02
C ASN A 39 -6.27 -5.60 9.72
N GLY A 40 -7.49 -5.19 10.12
CA GLY A 40 -7.75 -3.88 10.71
C GLY A 40 -6.97 -3.64 12.01
N GLU A 41 -6.73 -4.68 12.81
CA GLU A 41 -5.94 -4.56 14.04
C GLU A 41 -4.50 -4.13 13.76
N GLN A 42 -3.84 -4.74 12.78
CA GLN A 42 -2.48 -4.37 12.40
C GLN A 42 -2.44 -2.98 11.74
N LEU A 43 -3.44 -2.66 10.91
CA LEU A 43 -3.56 -1.32 10.32
C LEU A 43 -3.74 -0.25 11.40
N LEU A 44 -4.58 -0.54 12.39
CA LEU A 44 -4.87 0.36 13.50
C LEU A 44 -3.62 0.54 14.35
N LEU A 45 -2.92 -0.54 14.75
CA LEU A 45 -1.68 -0.45 15.54
C LEU A 45 -0.56 0.33 14.81
N THR A 46 -0.39 0.06 13.51
CA THR A 46 0.67 0.70 12.72
C THR A 46 0.41 2.18 12.45
N MET A 47 -0.87 2.60 12.35
CA MET A 47 -1.24 4.02 12.26
C MET A 47 -1.34 4.71 13.62
N PHE A 48 -1.73 3.97 14.66
CA PHE A 48 -1.94 4.50 16.00
C PHE A 48 -0.65 5.07 16.61
N ILE A 49 0.48 4.36 16.48
CA ILE A 49 1.77 4.83 17.03
C ILE A 49 2.16 6.21 16.48
N PRO A 50 2.28 6.43 15.16
CA PRO A 50 2.68 7.73 14.62
C PRO A 50 1.64 8.83 14.87
N ILE A 51 0.33 8.51 14.85
CA ILE A 51 -0.72 9.49 15.18
C ILE A 51 -0.63 9.91 16.65
N THR A 52 -0.48 8.95 17.57
CA THR A 52 -0.39 9.24 19.00
C THR A 52 0.88 10.02 19.33
N LEU A 53 1.99 9.71 18.65
CA LEU A 53 3.23 10.47 18.77
C LEU A 53 3.06 11.90 18.26
N LEU A 54 2.37 12.08 17.12
CA LEU A 54 2.09 13.40 16.55
C LEU A 54 1.21 14.24 17.48
N VAL A 55 0.07 13.70 17.89
CA VAL A 55 -0.85 14.38 18.80
C VAL A 55 -0.17 14.65 20.15
N GLY A 56 0.55 13.67 20.69
CA GLY A 56 1.24 13.76 21.97
C GLY A 56 2.31 14.84 21.99
N LEU A 57 3.21 14.87 21.00
CA LEU A 57 4.29 15.86 20.93
C LEU A 57 3.79 17.26 20.55
N THR A 58 2.64 17.37 19.90
CA THR A 58 2.05 18.66 19.52
C THR A 58 1.23 19.27 20.67
N LEU A 59 0.45 18.45 21.39
CA LEU A 59 -0.49 18.92 22.42
C LEU A 59 0.06 18.87 23.86
N LEU A 60 0.89 17.87 24.22
CA LEU A 60 1.42 17.82 25.60
C LEU A 60 2.56 18.83 25.77
N PRO A 61 2.69 19.48 26.95
CA PRO A 61 3.79 20.37 27.30
C PRO A 61 5.12 19.61 27.55
N LEU A 62 5.46 18.65 26.70
CA LEU A 62 6.75 17.97 26.72
C LEU A 62 7.78 18.94 26.12
N GLY A 63 8.72 19.45 26.92
CA GLY A 63 9.86 20.26 26.48
C GLY A 63 9.54 21.67 25.92
N SER A 64 10.58 22.50 25.80
CA SER A 64 10.51 23.87 25.26
C SER A 64 10.71 23.90 23.73
N PHE A 65 9.78 23.33 22.96
CA PHE A 65 9.93 23.19 21.49
C PHE A 65 9.48 24.41 20.68
N GLY A 66 9.64 25.62 21.21
CA GLY A 66 9.28 26.88 20.55
C GLY A 66 7.77 27.13 20.41
N PRO A 67 7.38 28.28 19.84
CA PRO A 67 5.98 28.73 19.80
C PRO A 67 5.09 27.96 18.83
N ASN A 68 5.64 27.19 17.88
CA ASN A 68 4.86 26.52 16.83
C ASN A 68 5.25 25.03 16.68
N ARG A 69 4.89 24.23 17.69
CA ARG A 69 5.25 22.80 17.79
C ARG A 69 4.75 21.96 16.61
N ALA A 70 3.60 22.29 16.05
CA ALA A 70 3.07 21.61 14.87
C ALA A 70 4.02 21.74 13.67
N ALA A 71 4.64 22.90 13.47
CA ALA A 71 5.62 23.11 12.40
C ALA A 71 6.91 22.29 12.57
N THR A 72 7.29 21.97 13.81
CA THR A 72 8.47 21.16 14.11
C THR A 72 8.18 19.66 13.99
N PHE A 73 7.07 19.19 14.57
CA PHE A 73 6.82 17.75 14.71
C PHE A 73 6.10 17.11 13.52
N VAL A 74 5.24 17.84 12.80
CA VAL A 74 4.56 17.31 11.60
C VAL A 74 5.55 16.79 10.55
N PRO A 75 6.55 17.58 10.08
CA PRO A 75 7.48 17.08 9.06
C PRO A 75 8.38 15.95 9.58
N ALA A 76 8.82 16.02 10.85
CA ALA A 76 9.66 14.99 11.45
C ALA A 76 8.93 13.64 11.57
N ILE A 77 7.68 13.67 12.03
CA ILE A 77 6.87 12.45 12.19
C ILE A 77 6.40 11.93 10.83
N MET A 78 6.10 12.82 9.88
CA MET A 78 5.82 12.42 8.50
C MET A 78 7.04 11.70 7.90
N ALA A 79 8.25 12.25 8.04
CA ALA A 79 9.47 11.59 7.56
C ALA A 79 9.68 10.22 8.22
N LEU A 80 9.53 10.13 9.54
CA LEU A 80 9.63 8.88 10.29
C LEU A 80 8.62 7.83 9.79
N ALA A 81 7.36 8.22 9.62
CA ALA A 81 6.31 7.32 9.16
C ALA A 81 6.54 6.83 7.73
N VAL A 82 7.00 7.72 6.84
CA VAL A 82 7.33 7.38 5.45
C VAL A 82 8.51 6.41 5.39
N ILE A 83 9.61 6.68 6.11
CA ILE A 83 10.78 5.79 6.13
C ILE A 83 10.39 4.40 6.68
N SER A 84 9.66 4.37 7.80
CA SER A 84 9.20 3.12 8.41
C SER A 84 8.34 2.30 7.45
N THR A 85 7.43 2.94 6.71
CA THR A 85 6.51 2.24 5.80
C THR A 85 7.23 1.79 4.53
N ALA A 86 8.01 2.67 3.91
CA ALA A 86 8.65 2.42 2.61
C ALA A 86 9.83 1.45 2.70
N PHE A 87 10.58 1.48 3.81
CA PHE A 87 11.74 0.61 4.00
C PHE A 87 11.42 -0.56 4.92
N THR A 88 11.06 -0.30 6.18
CA THR A 88 10.87 -1.36 7.18
C THR A 88 9.66 -2.24 6.84
N GLY A 89 8.50 -1.64 6.57
CA GLY A 89 7.28 -2.35 6.23
C GLY A 89 7.45 -3.19 4.96
N GLN A 90 8.13 -2.66 3.95
CA GLN A 90 8.42 -3.41 2.73
C GLN A 90 9.42 -4.53 2.90
N ALA A 91 10.52 -4.30 3.63
CA ALA A 91 11.48 -5.34 3.92
C ALA A 91 10.81 -6.53 4.62
N ILE A 92 9.92 -6.25 5.58
CA ILE A 92 9.12 -7.26 6.29
C ILE A 92 8.18 -7.98 5.33
N ALA A 93 7.41 -7.25 4.52
CA ALA A 93 6.47 -7.84 3.56
C ALA A 93 7.18 -8.78 2.57
N VAL A 94 8.31 -8.34 1.99
CA VAL A 94 9.12 -9.14 1.07
C VAL A 94 9.73 -10.35 1.77
N ALA A 95 10.18 -10.20 3.03
CA ALA A 95 10.67 -11.32 3.83
C ALA A 95 9.58 -12.38 4.07
N PHE A 96 8.35 -11.96 4.33
CA PHE A 96 7.22 -12.87 4.44
C PHE A 96 6.91 -13.56 3.12
N ASP A 97 6.86 -12.84 2.01
CA ASP A 97 6.64 -13.42 0.68
C ASP A 97 7.69 -14.48 0.33
N ARG A 98 8.94 -14.25 0.74
CA ARG A 98 10.03 -15.22 0.62
C ARG A 98 9.80 -16.44 1.52
N ARG A 99 9.45 -16.23 2.80
CA ARG A 99 9.25 -17.30 3.80
C ARG A 99 8.06 -18.21 3.46
N TYR A 100 6.95 -17.65 2.97
CA TYR A 100 5.75 -18.40 2.60
C TYR A 100 5.82 -19.01 1.20
N GLY A 101 6.95 -18.86 0.49
CA GLY A 101 7.12 -19.39 -0.86
C GLY A 101 6.22 -18.72 -1.91
N ALA A 102 5.63 -17.56 -1.59
CA ALA A 102 4.77 -16.81 -2.49
C ALA A 102 5.54 -16.39 -3.75
N LEU A 103 6.81 -16.00 -3.61
CA LEU A 103 7.69 -15.69 -4.74
C LEU A 103 7.89 -16.88 -5.69
N LYS A 104 7.94 -18.11 -5.15
CA LYS A 104 8.09 -19.34 -5.96
C LYS A 104 6.81 -19.67 -6.73
N ARG A 105 5.65 -19.36 -6.16
CA ARG A 105 4.33 -19.48 -6.82
C ARG A 105 4.11 -18.41 -7.88
N LEU A 106 4.51 -17.17 -7.61
CA LEU A 106 4.45 -16.07 -8.58
C LEU A 106 5.44 -16.28 -9.73
N GLY A 107 6.61 -16.87 -9.49
CA GLY A 107 7.53 -17.28 -10.55
C GLY A 107 7.02 -18.40 -11.46
N ALA A 108 5.98 -19.13 -11.06
CA ALA A 108 5.30 -20.13 -11.90
C ALA A 108 4.17 -19.52 -12.76
N THR A 109 3.88 -18.23 -12.59
CA THR A 109 2.93 -17.49 -13.45
C THR A 109 3.66 -16.87 -14.64
N ALA A 110 2.95 -16.55 -15.72
CA ALA A 110 3.51 -15.92 -16.92
C ALA A 110 3.95 -14.44 -16.71
N LEU A 111 4.04 -13.96 -15.46
CA LEU A 111 4.39 -12.57 -15.15
C LEU A 111 5.92 -12.38 -15.13
N PRO A 112 6.45 -11.32 -15.76
CA PRO A 112 7.87 -11.01 -15.68
C PRO A 112 8.27 -10.52 -14.28
N VAL A 113 9.47 -10.89 -13.83
CA VAL A 113 10.00 -10.56 -12.48
C VAL A 113 10.01 -9.04 -12.21
N TRP A 114 10.34 -8.22 -13.23
CA TRP A 114 10.33 -6.77 -13.09
C TRP A 114 8.92 -6.22 -12.82
N GLY A 115 7.86 -6.88 -13.33
CA GLY A 115 6.46 -6.48 -13.11
C GLY A 115 6.01 -6.71 -11.67
N ILE A 116 6.54 -7.74 -11.01
CA ILE A 116 6.28 -8.01 -9.59
C ILE A 116 6.91 -6.91 -8.71
N VAL A 117 8.17 -6.55 -9.00
CA VAL A 117 8.89 -5.48 -8.29
C VAL A 117 8.19 -4.15 -8.49
N ALA A 118 7.88 -3.78 -9.74
CA ALA A 118 7.18 -2.53 -10.05
C ALA A 118 5.81 -2.45 -9.38
N GLY A 119 5.05 -3.55 -9.38
CA GLY A 119 3.75 -3.62 -8.72
C GLY A 119 3.83 -3.39 -7.20
N LYS A 120 4.78 -4.03 -6.52
CA LYS A 120 5.01 -3.82 -5.08
C LYS A 120 5.47 -2.40 -4.78
N SER A 121 6.42 -1.86 -5.54
CA SER A 121 6.88 -0.49 -5.38
C SER A 121 5.75 0.53 -5.59
N LEU A 122 4.89 0.32 -6.60
CA LEU A 122 3.76 1.22 -6.84
C LEU A 122 2.74 1.17 -5.69
N ALA A 123 2.49 -0.01 -5.12
CA ALA A 123 1.62 -0.15 -3.94
C ALA A 123 2.16 0.65 -2.74
N VAL A 124 3.48 0.62 -2.51
CA VAL A 124 4.14 1.39 -1.45
C VAL A 124 3.98 2.88 -1.66
N VAL A 125 4.25 3.35 -2.88
CA VAL A 125 4.12 4.77 -3.23
C VAL A 125 2.69 5.24 -2.98
N ALA A 126 1.69 4.44 -3.35
CA ALA A 126 0.28 4.77 -3.08
C ALA A 126 -0.04 4.85 -1.58
N VAL A 127 0.49 3.93 -0.76
CA VAL A 127 0.29 3.96 0.71
C VAL A 127 0.98 5.18 1.33
N VAL A 128 2.23 5.45 0.94
CA VAL A 128 3.00 6.61 1.40
C VAL A 128 2.27 7.91 1.05
N PHE A 129 1.76 8.02 -0.17
CA PHE A 129 0.99 9.18 -0.62
C PHE A 129 -0.26 9.41 0.25
N LEU A 130 -1.01 8.34 0.54
CA LEU A 130 -2.18 8.41 1.41
C LEU A 130 -1.80 8.80 2.85
N GLN A 131 -0.72 8.25 3.39
CA GLN A 131 -0.18 8.62 4.71
C GLN A 131 0.21 10.10 4.77
N SER A 132 0.90 10.61 3.74
CA SER A 132 1.29 12.02 3.68
C SER A 132 0.07 12.94 3.68
N ILE A 133 -0.99 12.60 2.95
CA ILE A 133 -2.26 13.35 2.98
C ILE A 133 -2.87 13.33 4.38
N LEU A 134 -2.93 12.15 5.02
CA LEU A 134 -3.52 11.99 6.35
C LEU A 134 -2.75 12.80 7.41
N PHE A 135 -1.43 12.69 7.46
CA PHE A 135 -0.61 13.44 8.41
C PHE A 135 -0.63 14.94 8.12
N GLY A 136 -0.66 15.34 6.84
CA GLY A 136 -0.84 16.74 6.46
C GLY A 136 -2.16 17.31 6.95
N ALA A 137 -3.27 16.58 6.77
CA ALA A 137 -4.58 16.98 7.26
C ALA A 137 -4.64 17.10 8.79
N ILE A 138 -4.07 16.13 9.52
CA ILE A 138 -3.96 16.19 10.99
C ILE A 138 -3.09 17.37 11.42
N GLY A 139 -1.95 17.59 10.75
CA GLY A 139 -1.07 18.72 11.02
C GLY A 139 -1.80 20.06 10.86
N ILE A 140 -2.51 20.25 9.75
CA ILE A 140 -3.31 21.47 9.49
C ILE A 140 -4.38 21.66 10.59
N ALA A 141 -5.09 20.60 10.96
CA ALA A 141 -6.08 20.64 12.04
C ALA A 141 -5.46 21.01 13.40
N LEU A 142 -4.21 20.60 13.65
CA LEU A 142 -3.42 20.96 14.83
C LEU A 142 -2.77 22.34 14.75
N GLY A 143 -3.04 23.12 13.70
CA GLY A 143 -2.54 24.49 13.55
C GLY A 143 -1.24 24.61 12.75
N TRP A 144 -0.78 23.53 12.10
CA TRP A 144 0.34 23.62 11.16
C TRP A 144 -0.05 24.49 9.96
N ARG A 145 0.66 25.60 9.80
CA ARG A 145 0.59 26.45 8.61
C ARG A 145 1.90 26.29 7.84
N PRO A 146 1.95 25.46 6.78
CA PRO A 146 3.13 25.38 5.94
C PRO A 146 3.38 26.75 5.28
N PRO A 147 4.60 27.31 5.35
CA PRO A 147 4.94 28.46 4.52
C PRO A 147 4.93 28.01 3.06
N LEU A 148 4.13 28.68 2.23
CA LEU A 148 4.16 28.53 0.78
C LEU A 148 5.47 29.09 0.22
#